data_AF-A0A529FN57-F1
#
_entry.id   AF-A0A529FN57-F1
#
_cell.length_a   1.000
_cell.length_b   1.000
_cell.length_c   1.000
_cell.angle_alpha   90.00
_cell.angle_beta   90.00
_cell.angle_gamma   90.00
#
_symmetry.space_group_name_H-M   'P 1'
#
loop_
_entity.id
_entity.type
_entity.pdbx_description
1 polymer ?
#
loop_
_entity_poly.entity_id
_entity_poly.type
_entity_poly.pdbx_seq_one_letter_code
_entity_poly.pdbx_strand_id
1 'polypeptide(L)' 'MPAGGGPGLRVSPPERLTVGHDVSPFRNGRHPTLDDWLRNRALAGEGLSARTYVICDANMN' A
#
# COMPACT_ATOMS: atom_id res chain seq x y z
N MET A 1 21.29 26.90 4.89
CA MET A 1 20.14 26.03 5.26
C MET A 1 20.52 24.59 4.92
N PRO A 2 20.75 23.66 5.87
CA PRO A 2 20.92 22.27 5.51
C PRO A 2 19.54 21.64 5.27
N ALA A 3 19.38 20.94 4.15
CA ALA A 3 18.20 20.15 3.85
C ALA A 3 18.16 18.93 4.79
N GLY A 4 17.08 18.78 5.55
CA GLY A 4 16.82 17.59 6.36
C GLY A 4 16.49 16.40 5.47
N GLY A 5 17.50 15.69 5.00
CA GLY A 5 17.35 14.41 4.32
C GLY A 5 17.40 13.28 5.34
N GLY A 6 16.24 12.92 5.90
CA GLY A 6 16.10 11.59 6.52
C GLY A 6 16.39 10.51 5.47
N PRO A 7 16.77 9.29 5.86
CA PRO A 7 16.93 8.20 4.91
C PRO A 7 15.63 8.06 4.11
N GLY A 8 15.68 8.39 2.82
CA GLY A 8 14.49 8.37 1.97
C GLY A 8 13.86 7.00 2.02
N LEU A 9 12.54 6.95 2.24
CA LEU A 9 11.76 5.71 2.28
C LEU A 9 12.05 4.93 0.99
N ARG A 10 12.75 3.80 1.12
CA ARG A 10 13.01 2.91 0.00
C ARG A 10 11.79 2.04 -0.20
N VAL A 11 11.21 2.09 -1.38
CA VAL A 11 10.03 1.29 -1.74
C VAL A 11 10.36 0.32 -2.85
N SER A 12 9.69 -0.83 -2.84
CA SER A 12 9.76 -1.81 -3.91
C SER A 12 9.10 -1.26 -5.19
N PRO A 13 9.41 -1.82 -6.37
CA PRO A 13 8.62 -1.56 -7.57
C PRO A 13 7.15 -1.90 -7.34
N PRO A 14 6.20 -1.20 -7.99
CA PRO A 14 4.80 -1.52 -7.88
C PRO A 14 4.48 -2.95 -8.30
N GLU A 15 3.70 -3.67 -7.50
CA GLU A 15 3.24 -5.03 -7.80
C GLU A 15 1.73 -5.19 -7.58
N ARG A 16 1.14 -6.27 -8.10
CA ARG A 16 -0.31 -6.51 -7.92
C ARG A 16 -0.60 -6.88 -6.48
N LEU A 17 -1.72 -6.42 -5.96
CA LEU A 17 -2.20 -6.85 -4.66
C LEU A 17 -2.47 -8.36 -4.67
N THR A 18 -1.80 -9.07 -3.77
CA THR A 18 -1.99 -10.49 -3.46
C THR A 18 -2.25 -10.68 -1.97
N VAL A 19 -2.67 -11.89 -1.57
CA VAL A 19 -2.87 -12.28 -0.16
C VAL A 19 -1.59 -12.22 0.68
N GLY A 20 -0.41 -12.08 0.06
CA GLY A 20 0.88 -11.95 0.76
C GLY A 20 1.14 -10.56 1.33
N HIS A 21 0.35 -9.55 0.97
CA HIS A 21 0.54 -8.18 1.48
C HIS A 21 -0.27 -7.96 2.75
N ASP A 22 0.40 -7.59 3.83
CA ASP A 22 -0.29 -7.09 5.03
C ASP A 22 -0.68 -5.62 4.83
N VAL A 23 -1.98 -5.40 4.62
CA VAL A 23 -2.58 -4.06 4.48
C VAL A 23 -3.16 -3.54 5.80
N SER A 24 -3.14 -4.34 6.86
CA SER A 24 -3.66 -3.97 8.18
C SER A 24 -3.03 -2.71 8.79
N PRO A 25 -1.73 -2.41 8.60
CA PRO A 25 -1.13 -1.16 9.11
C PRO A 25 -1.40 0.06 8.20
N PHE A 26 -1.87 -0.13 6.97
CA PHE A 26 -2.04 0.98 6.02
C PHE A 26 -3.12 1.97 6.48
N ARG A 27 -2.78 3.25 6.51
CA ARG A 27 -3.71 4.35 6.81
C ARG A 27 -3.53 5.46 5.78
N ASN A 28 -4.57 5.77 5.03
CA ASN A 28 -4.52 6.88 4.06
C ASN A 28 -4.66 8.28 4.71
N GLY A 29 -5.15 8.34 5.96
CA GLY A 29 -5.20 9.57 6.76
C GLY A 29 -6.31 10.57 6.41
N ARG A 30 -7.10 10.35 5.35
CA ARG A 30 -8.13 11.31 4.89
C ARG A 30 -9.53 10.70 4.73
N HIS A 31 -9.61 9.50 4.18
CA HIS A 31 -10.84 8.81 3.81
C HIS A 31 -10.89 7.43 4.47
N PRO A 32 -11.41 7.29 5.69
CA PRO A 32 -11.43 6.01 6.41
C PRO A 32 -12.06 4.87 5.59
N THR A 33 -13.06 5.18 4.77
CA THR A 33 -13.71 4.23 3.87
C THR A 33 -12.78 3.61 2.83
N LEU A 34 -11.68 4.28 2.45
CA LEU A 34 -10.68 3.70 1.56
C LEU A 34 -9.78 2.69 2.28
N ASP A 35 -9.47 2.90 3.57
CA ASP A 35 -8.76 1.90 4.37
C ASP A 35 -9.63 0.65 4.53
N ASP A 36 -10.92 0.83 4.82
CA ASP A 36 -11.87 -0.28 4.95
C ASP A 36 -12.06 -1.02 3.63
N TRP A 37 -12.10 -0.29 2.51
CA TRP A 37 -12.18 -0.90 1.19
C TRP A 37 -10.93 -1.73 0.89
N LEU A 38 -9.73 -1.20 1.17
CA LEU A 38 -8.48 -1.91 0.95
C LEU A 38 -8.42 -3.22 1.75
N ARG A 39 -8.82 -3.18 3.03
CA ARG A 39 -8.77 -4.36 3.91
C ARG A 39 -9.81 -5.42 3.57
N ASN A 40 -11.01 -5.00 3.18
CA ASN A 40 -12.16 -5.92 3.13
C ASN A 40 -12.64 -6.25 1.71
N ARG A 41 -12.25 -5.49 0.69
CA ARG A 41 -12.85 -5.59 -0.65
C ARG A 41 -11.85 -5.66 -1.80
N ALA A 42 -10.68 -5.03 -1.68
CA ALA A 42 -9.75 -4.90 -2.79
C ALA A 42 -9.38 -6.27 -3.40
N LEU A 43 -8.92 -7.23 -2.59
CA LEU A 43 -8.56 -8.57 -3.07
C LEU A 43 -9.72 -9.31 -3.76
N ALA A 44 -10.94 -9.18 -3.26
CA ALA A 44 -12.11 -9.82 -3.85
C ALA A 44 -12.54 -9.17 -5.17
N GLY A 45 -12.24 -7.87 -5.35
CA GLY A 45 -12.55 -7.12 -6.56
C GLY A 45 -11.49 -7.20 -7.66
N GLU A 46 -10.31 -7.77 -7.36
CA GLU A 46 -9.19 -7.84 -8.31
C GLU A 46 -9.58 -8.59 -9.59
N GLY A 47 -9.46 -7.90 -10.72
CA GLY A 47 -9.79 -8.45 -12.04
C GLY A 47 -11.28 -8.51 -12.36
N LEU A 48 -12.16 -8.15 -11.41
CA LEU A 48 -13.61 -8.08 -11.61
C LEU A 48 -14.09 -6.63 -11.77
N SER A 49 -13.77 -5.78 -10.79
CA SER A 49 -14.21 -4.39 -10.74
C SER A 49 -13.06 -3.38 -10.67
N ALA A 50 -11.89 -3.82 -10.19
CA ALA A 50 -10.70 -2.99 -10.09
C ALA A 50 -9.42 -3.82 -10.33
N ARG A 51 -8.31 -3.12 -10.50
CA ARG A 51 -6.95 -3.67 -10.41
C ARG A 51 -6.17 -2.80 -9.43
N THR A 52 -5.59 -3.42 -8.42
CA THR A 52 -4.92 -2.75 -7.30
C THR A 52 -3.44 -3.06 -7.36
N TYR A 53 -2.64 -2.01 -7.34
CA TYR A 53 -1.19 -2.09 -7.30
C TYR A 53 -0.70 -1.48 -5.99
N VAL A 54 0.27 -2.13 -5.37
CA VAL A 54 0.86 -1.71 -4.10
C VAL A 54 2.35 -1.45 -4.27
N ILE A 55 2.89 -0.59 -3.41
CA ILE A 55 4.32 -0.45 -3.18
C ILE A 55 4.56 -0.80 -1.71
N CYS A 56 5.62 -1.57 -1.45
CA CYS A 56 5.99 -1.99 -0.11
C CYS A 56 7.30 -1.34 0.30
N ASP A 57 7.60 -1.38 1.60
CA ASP A 57 8.91 -1.00 2.10
C ASP A 57 9.96 -1.99 1.55
N ALA A 58 10.98 -1.50 0.84
CA ALA A 58 12.02 -2.33 0.24
C ALA A 58 13.03 -2.86 1.27
N ASN A 59 12.97 -2.39 2.51
CA ASN A 59 13.85 -2.76 3.61
C ASN A 59 13.22 -3.82 4.53
N MET A 60 11.95 -4.21 4.29
CA MET A 60 11.32 -5.39 4.91
C MET A 60 11.50 -6.62 4.01
N ASN A 61 12.71 -7.16 4.02
CA ASN A 61 13.00 -8.56 3.65
C ASN A 61 13.68 -9.23 4.85
#